data_AF-K2DGD3-F1
#
_entry.id   AF-K2DGD3-F1
#
_cell.length_a   1.000
_cell.length_b   1.000
_cell.length_c   1.000
_cell.angle_alpha   90.00
_cell.angle_beta   90.00
_cell.angle_gamma   90.00
#
_symmetry.space_group_name_H-M   'P 1'
#
loop_
_entity.id
_entity.type
_entity.pdbx_description
1 polymer ?
#
loop_
_entity_poly.entity_id
_entity_poly.type
_entity_poly.pdbx_seq_one_letter_code
_entity_poly.pdbx_strand_id
1 'polypeptide(L)'
;MFVGSIKFLIKNKNVVAVGGQCELIDKDSLKIGEKLFPTDNKQIRSMIFANVPLQQPTLMVNKNLLPKNFVWYDNDSSSAEELELMFKLFEIGQVRNLPDFILKYRMHDHNTSFVNPKKTFYLTLKTRIKAIFKYGYRPSVVGIFTTLAQIIFISLMPSKLIYPVYSYIRGMKKIDFNLPKFNFIPSLALTK
;
A
#
# COMPACT_ATOMS: atom_id res chain seq x y z
N MET A 1 -6.42 8.81 -19.95
CA MET A 1 -5.73 8.20 -18.79
C MET A 1 -4.81 7.05 -19.20
N PHE A 2 -5.32 5.90 -19.67
CA PHE A 2 -4.50 4.73 -20.00
C PHE A 2 -3.57 4.87 -21.23
N VAL A 3 -3.87 5.78 -22.16
CA VAL A 3 -3.02 6.04 -23.34
C VAL A 3 -1.61 6.50 -22.93
N GLY A 4 -1.48 7.25 -21.83
CA GLY A 4 -0.19 7.67 -21.29
C GLY A 4 0.68 6.48 -20.86
N SER A 5 0.10 5.56 -20.09
CA SER A 5 0.75 4.32 -19.66
C SER A 5 1.22 3.45 -20.82
N ILE A 6 0.40 3.31 -21.87
CA ILE A 6 0.75 2.55 -23.08
C ILE A 6 1.95 3.19 -23.79
N LYS A 7 1.88 4.50 -24.07
CA LYS A 7 2.99 5.23 -24.71
C LYS A 7 4.28 5.12 -23.90
N PHE A 8 4.17 5.20 -22.58
CA PHE A 8 5.32 5.05 -21.69
C PHE A 8 5.96 3.68 -21.80
N LEU A 9 5.19 2.59 -21.74
CA LEU A 9 5.72 1.23 -21.89
C LEU A 9 6.31 0.97 -23.28
N ILE A 10 5.70 1.50 -24.35
CA ILE A 10 6.23 1.38 -25.71
C ILE A 10 7.60 2.06 -25.83
N LYS A 11 7.76 3.25 -25.24
CA LYS A 11 8.99 4.03 -25.28
C LYS A 11 10.10 3.46 -24.39
N ASN A 12 9.75 2.82 -23.26
CA ASN A 12 10.70 2.35 -22.25
C ASN A 12 10.75 0.82 -22.22
N LYS A 13 11.60 0.22 -23.04
CA LYS A 13 11.64 -1.24 -23.27
C LYS A 13 12.07 -2.10 -22.07
N ASN A 14 12.71 -1.51 -21.07
CA ASN A 14 13.14 -2.19 -19.84
C ASN A 14 12.12 -2.05 -18.68
N VAL A 15 11.00 -1.36 -18.90
CA VAL A 15 9.93 -1.21 -17.91
C VAL A 15 8.92 -2.33 -18.11
N VAL A 16 8.84 -3.22 -17.13
CA VAL A 16 7.89 -4.34 -17.13
C VAL A 16 6.49 -3.89 -16.70
N ALA A 17 6.38 -2.88 -15.84
CA ALA A 17 5.09 -2.37 -15.42
C ALA A 17 5.10 -0.88 -15.09
N VAL A 18 3.96 -0.25 -15.29
CA VAL A 18 3.73 1.16 -14.98
C VAL A 18 2.45 1.34 -14.16
N GLY A 19 2.51 2.18 -13.14
CA GLY A 19 1.34 2.64 -12.36
C GLY A 19 1.17 4.15 -12.46
N GLY A 20 0.41 4.74 -11.53
CA GLY A 20 0.25 6.19 -11.45
C GLY A 20 -0.37 6.64 -10.13
N GLN A 21 -0.66 7.94 -10.04
CA GLN A 21 -1.14 8.57 -8.81
C GLN A 21 -2.64 8.36 -8.62
N CYS A 22 -3.10 8.42 -7.37
CA CYS A 22 -4.52 8.26 -7.06
C CYS A 22 -5.10 9.49 -6.35
N GLU A 23 -6.25 9.95 -6.82
CA GLU A 23 -7.08 10.92 -6.13
C GLU A 23 -8.01 10.14 -5.19
N LEU A 24 -8.03 10.49 -3.90
CA LEU A 24 -8.96 9.89 -2.96
C LEU A 24 -10.29 10.63 -3.04
N ILE A 25 -11.37 9.88 -3.19
CA ILE A 25 -12.72 10.42 -3.24
C ILE A 25 -13.63 9.78 -2.18
N ASP A 26 -14.62 10.53 -1.71
CA ASP A 26 -15.67 10.01 -0.84
C ASP A 26 -16.82 9.35 -1.63
N LYS A 27 -17.91 9.01 -0.93
CA LYS A 27 -19.11 8.41 -1.51
C LYS A 27 -19.82 9.32 -2.52
N ASP A 28 -19.66 10.63 -2.38
CA ASP A 28 -20.27 11.66 -3.23
C ASP A 28 -19.32 12.11 -4.35
N SER A 29 -18.19 11.41 -4.50
CA SER A 29 -17.13 11.66 -5.49
C SER A 29 -16.36 12.97 -5.28
N LEU A 30 -16.43 13.55 -4.08
CA LEU A 30 -15.65 14.73 -3.72
C LEU A 30 -14.23 14.31 -3.35
N LYS A 31 -13.25 15.12 -3.74
CA LYS A 31 -11.84 14.90 -3.43
C LYS A 31 -11.58 15.10 -1.92
N ILE A 32 -11.06 14.06 -1.28
CA ILE A 32 -10.75 14.03 0.16
C ILE A 32 -9.26 13.86 0.46
N GLY A 33 -8.43 13.64 -0.56
CA GLY A 33 -6.99 13.50 -0.43
C GLY A 33 -6.33 12.93 -1.67
N GLU A 34 -5.07 12.53 -1.53
CA GLU A 34 -4.25 11.99 -2.61
C GLU A 34 -3.36 10.86 -2.08
N LYS A 35 -3.08 9.86 -2.94
CA LYS A 35 -2.00 8.90 -2.72
C LYS A 35 -0.94 9.15 -3.78
N LEU A 36 0.16 9.72 -3.32
CA LEU A 36 1.36 9.94 -4.12
C LEU A 36 2.33 8.78 -3.93
N PHE A 37 2.88 8.33 -5.05
CA PHE A 37 3.78 7.19 -5.18
C PHE A 37 5.07 7.63 -5.88
N PRO A 38 6.24 7.07 -5.48
CA PRO A 38 7.50 7.37 -6.15
C PRO A 38 7.44 7.02 -7.63
N THR A 39 7.95 7.90 -8.49
CA THR A 39 7.97 7.66 -9.94
C THR A 39 9.18 6.85 -10.40
N ASP A 40 10.25 6.85 -9.60
CA ASP A 40 11.50 6.17 -9.90
C ASP A 40 11.59 4.72 -9.39
N ASN A 41 12.17 3.84 -10.22
CA ASN A 41 12.28 2.41 -9.91
C ASN A 41 13.10 2.14 -8.64
N LYS A 42 14.18 2.89 -8.37
CA LYS A 42 14.99 2.70 -7.15
C LYS A 42 14.19 3.06 -5.91
N GLN A 43 13.42 4.14 -5.97
CA GLN A 43 12.57 4.57 -4.86
C GLN A 43 11.40 3.59 -4.65
N ILE A 44 10.76 3.11 -5.73
CA ILE A 44 9.72 2.07 -5.68
C ILE A 44 10.26 0.80 -5.02
N ARG A 45 11.42 0.31 -5.46
CA ARG A 45 12.07 -0.86 -4.89
C ARG A 45 12.46 -0.67 -3.44
N SER A 46 12.95 0.51 -3.04
CA SER A 46 13.26 0.79 -1.63
C SER A 46 12.00 0.83 -0.77
N MET A 47 10.93 1.46 -1.26
CA MET A 47 9.70 1.72 -0.50
C MET A 47 8.90 0.44 -0.22
N ILE A 48 8.90 -0.54 -1.15
CA ILE A 48 8.07 -1.77 -1.06
C ILE A 48 8.20 -2.52 0.28
N PHE A 49 9.38 -2.47 0.91
CA PHE A 49 9.66 -3.19 2.14
C PHE A 49 8.98 -2.56 3.37
N ALA A 50 8.56 -1.30 3.28
CA ALA A 50 7.89 -0.58 4.36
C ALA A 50 6.46 -0.16 3.98
N ASN A 51 6.21 0.18 2.71
CA ASN A 51 4.91 0.65 2.23
C ASN A 51 4.63 0.16 0.82
N VAL A 52 3.34 0.09 0.43
CA VAL A 52 2.96 -0.21 -0.95
C VAL A 52 3.29 1.02 -1.84
N PRO A 53 4.19 0.90 -2.83
CA PRO A 53 4.70 1.98 -3.66
C PRO A 53 3.92 2.17 -4.98
N LEU A 54 2.87 1.40 -5.23
CA LEU A 54 2.04 1.46 -6.43
C LEU A 54 0.67 0.88 -6.09
N GLN A 55 -0.41 1.53 -6.52
CA GLN A 55 -1.76 1.04 -6.28
C GLN A 55 -2.19 0.07 -7.38
N GLN A 56 -2.53 -1.18 -7.05
CA GLN A 56 -2.74 -2.24 -8.04
C GLN A 56 -3.76 -1.88 -9.14
N PRO A 57 -4.92 -1.23 -8.87
CA PRO A 57 -5.82 -0.77 -9.94
C PRO A 57 -5.19 0.19 -10.99
N THR A 58 -4.03 0.77 -10.70
CA THR A 58 -3.28 1.62 -11.64
C THR A 58 -2.26 0.84 -12.48
N LEU A 59 -1.98 -0.42 -12.12
CA LEU A 59 -0.93 -1.25 -12.70
C LEU A 59 -1.27 -1.64 -14.15
N MET A 60 -0.36 -1.32 -15.07
CA MET A 60 -0.35 -1.84 -16.43
C MET A 60 0.97 -2.56 -16.67
N VAL A 61 0.90 -3.82 -17.13
CA VAL A 61 2.05 -4.70 -17.32
C VAL A 61 2.34 -4.91 -18.80
N ASN A 62 3.61 -4.80 -19.20
CA ASN A 62 4.07 -5.16 -20.53
C ASN A 62 4.23 -6.69 -20.62
N LYS A 63 3.18 -7.36 -21.09
CA LYS A 63 3.13 -8.83 -21.21
C LYS A 63 4.27 -9.41 -22.08
N ASN A 64 4.79 -8.66 -23.05
CA ASN A 64 5.85 -9.13 -23.94
C ASN A 64 7.19 -9.36 -23.23
N LEU A 65 7.36 -8.81 -22.03
CA LEU A 65 8.56 -9.02 -21.20
C LEU A 65 8.39 -10.18 -20.22
N LEU A 66 7.16 -10.71 -20.06
CA LEU A 66 6.90 -11.80 -19.14
C LEU A 66 7.26 -13.15 -19.75
N PRO A 67 7.76 -14.11 -18.95
CA PRO A 67 7.93 -15.48 -19.42
C PRO A 67 6.55 -16.11 -19.74
N LYS A 68 6.51 -17.06 -20.69
CA LYS A 68 5.26 -17.70 -21.13
C LYS A 68 4.49 -18.38 -19.99
N ASN A 69 5.21 -18.90 -19.00
CA ASN A 69 4.68 -19.57 -17.80
C ASN A 69 4.62 -18.63 -16.58
N PHE A 70 4.50 -17.32 -16.78
CA PHE A 70 4.39 -16.37 -15.67
C PHE A 70 3.13 -16.65 -14.82
N VAL A 71 3.35 -16.91 -13.53
CA VAL A 71 2.28 -17.13 -12.55
C VAL A 71 1.92 -15.81 -11.88
N TRP A 72 0.73 -15.29 -12.18
CA TRP A 72 0.25 -14.00 -11.65
C TRP A 72 0.02 -14.05 -10.14
N TYR A 73 -0.76 -15.02 -9.69
CA TYR A 73 -1.18 -15.15 -8.29
C TYR A 73 -0.99 -16.60 -7.83
N ASP A 74 -0.55 -16.77 -6.59
CA ASP A 74 -0.41 -18.09 -5.97
C ASP A 74 -1.67 -18.32 -5.12
N ASN A 75 -2.29 -19.52 -5.18
CA ASN A 75 -3.56 -19.80 -4.48
C ASN A 75 -3.47 -19.73 -2.93
N ASP A 76 -2.26 -19.63 -2.37
CA ASP A 76 -2.01 -19.60 -0.93
C ASP A 76 -1.94 -18.18 -0.32
N SER A 77 -1.96 -17.13 -1.15
CA SER A 77 -1.73 -15.76 -0.68
C SER A 77 -3.01 -15.01 -0.31
N SER A 78 -3.41 -15.07 0.97
CA SER A 78 -4.46 -14.20 1.49
C SER A 78 -3.96 -12.73 1.65
N SER A 79 -4.70 -11.78 1.08
CA SER A 79 -4.64 -10.30 1.27
C SER A 79 -3.34 -9.53 0.93
N ALA A 80 -2.28 -10.19 0.49
CA ALA A 80 -1.01 -9.55 0.12
C ALA A 80 -0.52 -9.96 -1.29
N GLU A 81 -1.42 -10.47 -2.12
CA GLU A 81 -1.16 -10.91 -3.50
C GLU A 81 -0.56 -9.80 -4.36
N GLU A 82 -1.09 -8.59 -4.21
CA GLU A 82 -0.64 -7.39 -4.92
C GLU A 82 0.86 -7.12 -4.68
N LEU A 83 1.30 -7.34 -3.44
CA LEU A 83 2.69 -7.11 -3.04
C LEU A 83 3.60 -8.20 -3.60
N GLU A 84 3.16 -9.46 -3.58
CA GLU A 84 3.91 -10.58 -4.15
C GLU A 84 4.07 -10.44 -5.66
N LEU A 85 3.00 -10.03 -6.39
CA LEU A 85 3.07 -9.76 -7.81
C LEU A 85 4.15 -8.73 -8.15
N MET A 86 4.26 -7.65 -7.37
CA MET A 86 5.30 -6.65 -7.63
C MET A 86 6.72 -7.20 -7.43
N PHE A 87 6.96 -8.03 -6.41
CA PHE A 87 8.26 -8.69 -6.25
C PHE A 87 8.57 -9.60 -7.44
N LYS A 88 7.58 -10.34 -7.96
CA LYS A 88 7.75 -11.13 -9.20
C LYS A 88 8.11 -10.25 -10.41
N LEU A 89 7.48 -9.08 -10.55
CA LEU A 89 7.79 -8.14 -11.63
C LEU A 89 9.17 -7.52 -11.48
N PHE A 90 9.66 -7.31 -10.25
CA PHE A 90 11.00 -6.81 -10.00
C PHE A 90 12.11 -7.75 -10.47
N GLU A 91 11.84 -9.05 -10.59
CA GLU A 91 12.79 -10.00 -11.17
C GLU A 91 12.90 -9.87 -12.70
N ILE A 92 11.90 -9.26 -13.35
CA ILE A 92 11.81 -9.17 -14.81
C ILE A 92 12.33 -7.83 -15.32
N GLY A 93 11.99 -6.73 -14.63
CA GLY A 93 12.37 -5.41 -15.11
C GLY A 93 12.06 -4.27 -14.16
N GLN A 94 12.08 -3.05 -14.69
CA GLN A 94 11.77 -1.86 -13.92
C GLN A 94 10.27 -1.69 -13.75
N VAL A 95 9.87 -1.20 -12.58
CA VAL A 95 8.51 -0.70 -12.34
C VAL A 95 8.60 0.81 -12.14
N ARG A 96 7.66 1.53 -12.75
CA ARG A 96 7.60 3.00 -12.72
C ARG A 96 6.19 3.45 -12.32
N ASN A 97 6.05 4.63 -11.74
CA ASN A 97 4.76 5.32 -11.68
C ASN A 97 4.82 6.59 -12.54
N LEU A 98 3.72 6.90 -13.22
CA LEU A 98 3.54 8.21 -13.86
C LEU A 98 3.22 9.27 -12.80
N PRO A 99 3.59 10.55 -13.03
CA PRO A 99 3.20 11.64 -12.14
C PRO A 99 1.70 11.97 -12.25
N ASP A 100 1.03 11.50 -13.30
CA ASP A 100 -0.38 11.75 -13.54
C ASP A 100 -1.29 10.99 -12.56
N PHE A 101 -2.36 11.67 -12.12
CA PHE A 101 -3.49 11.01 -11.47
C PHE A 101 -4.23 10.17 -12.50
N ILE A 102 -4.25 8.85 -12.29
CA ILE A 102 -4.90 7.91 -13.22
C ILE A 102 -6.03 7.10 -12.59
N LEU A 103 -6.32 7.33 -11.31
CA LEU A 103 -7.38 6.65 -10.59
C LEU A 103 -8.05 7.58 -9.59
N LYS A 104 -9.39 7.57 -9.56
CA LYS A 104 -10.18 8.08 -8.44
C LYS A 104 -10.51 6.90 -7.51
N TYR A 105 -9.85 6.83 -6.37
CA TYR A 105 -9.98 5.76 -5.40
C TYR A 105 -10.99 6.14 -4.32
N ARG A 106 -12.15 5.47 -4.33
CA ARG A 106 -13.20 5.68 -3.34
C ARG A 106 -12.83 5.06 -2.01
N MET A 107 -12.87 5.85 -0.93
CA MET A 107 -12.70 5.32 0.43
C MET A 107 -14.07 5.03 1.04
N HIS A 108 -14.23 3.85 1.62
CA HIS A 108 -15.42 3.48 2.39
C HIS A 108 -15.05 2.67 3.63
N ASP A 109 -15.95 2.63 4.62
CA ASP A 109 -15.69 2.06 5.95
C ASP A 109 -15.43 0.55 5.93
N HIS A 110 -15.84 -0.13 4.85
CA HIS A 110 -15.65 -1.57 4.64
C HIS A 110 -14.39 -1.93 3.84
N ASN A 111 -13.45 -1.01 3.61
CA ASN A 111 -12.19 -1.36 2.95
C ASN A 111 -11.48 -2.47 3.74
N THR A 112 -11.18 -3.59 3.09
CA THR A 112 -10.66 -4.82 3.72
C THR A 112 -9.42 -4.58 4.58
N SER A 113 -8.56 -3.64 4.19
CA SER A 113 -7.36 -3.25 4.93
C SER A 113 -7.64 -2.53 6.27
N PHE A 114 -8.84 -1.98 6.45
CA PHE A 114 -9.23 -1.23 7.66
C PHE A 114 -10.01 -2.09 8.64
N VAL A 115 -10.56 -3.23 8.20
CA VAL A 115 -11.31 -4.16 9.06
C VAL A 115 -10.40 -4.82 10.10
N ASN A 116 -9.19 -5.23 9.71
CA ASN A 116 -8.21 -5.80 10.65
C ASN A 116 -6.78 -5.34 10.32
N PRO A 117 -6.41 -4.11 10.72
CA PRO A 117 -5.13 -3.51 10.34
C PRO A 117 -3.91 -4.29 10.84
N LYS A 118 -3.99 -4.94 12.02
CA LYS A 118 -2.92 -5.80 12.51
C LYS A 118 -2.73 -7.04 11.63
N LYS A 119 -3.83 -7.74 11.30
CA LYS A 119 -3.77 -8.91 10.41
C LYS A 119 -3.20 -8.54 9.04
N THR A 120 -3.68 -7.45 8.44
CA THR A 120 -3.15 -6.95 7.16
C THR A 120 -1.66 -6.63 7.27
N PHE A 121 -1.23 -5.94 8.34
CA PHE A 121 0.19 -5.64 8.56
C PHE A 121 1.05 -6.91 8.61
N TYR A 122 0.70 -7.89 9.44
CA TYR A 122 1.50 -9.13 9.56
C TYR A 122 1.49 -9.98 8.28
N LEU A 123 0.40 -9.99 7.52
CA LEU A 123 0.36 -10.66 6.22
C LEU A 123 1.28 -9.98 5.20
N THR A 124 1.27 -8.64 5.14
CA THR A 124 2.21 -7.91 4.27
C THR A 124 3.67 -8.09 4.70
N LEU A 125 3.95 -8.12 6.01
CA LEU A 125 5.28 -8.40 6.54
C LEU A 125 5.75 -9.82 6.16
N LYS A 126 4.87 -10.82 6.28
CA LYS A 126 5.16 -12.20 5.85
C LYS A 126 5.51 -12.24 4.36
N THR A 127 4.78 -11.52 3.49
CA THR A 127 5.08 -11.45 2.05
C THR A 127 6.43 -10.77 1.79
N ARG A 128 6.77 -9.70 2.52
CA ARG A 128 8.08 -9.03 2.40
C ARG A 128 9.24 -9.94 2.79
N ILE A 129 9.09 -10.70 3.88
CA ILE A 129 10.09 -11.68 4.32
C ILE A 129 10.20 -12.82 3.30
N LYS A 130 9.07 -13.37 2.84
CA LYS A 130 9.02 -14.37 1.77
C LYS A 130 9.78 -13.90 0.53
N ALA A 131 9.66 -12.62 0.17
CA ALA A 131 10.35 -12.08 -1.00
C ALA A 131 11.87 -12.06 -0.88
N ILE A 132 12.43 -11.90 0.33
CA ILE A 132 13.87 -12.00 0.56
C ILE A 132 14.38 -13.39 0.20
N PHE A 133 13.67 -14.43 0.67
CA PHE A 133 14.10 -15.82 0.49
C PHE A 133 13.72 -16.40 -0.88
N LYS A 134 12.52 -16.09 -1.39
CA LYS A 134 11.98 -16.66 -2.64
C LYS A 134 12.43 -15.91 -3.89
N TYR A 135 12.58 -14.59 -3.80
CA TYR A 135 12.89 -13.72 -4.95
C TYR A 135 14.25 -13.02 -4.80
N GLY A 136 15.06 -13.35 -3.79
CA GLY A 136 16.35 -12.70 -3.57
C GLY A 136 16.27 -11.19 -3.32
N TYR A 137 15.09 -10.67 -2.94
CA TYR A 137 14.89 -9.25 -2.74
C TYR A 137 15.77 -8.72 -1.60
N ARG A 138 16.50 -7.63 -1.86
CA ARG A 138 17.39 -6.99 -0.88
C ARG A 138 16.76 -5.70 -0.34
N PRO A 139 16.27 -5.68 0.91
CA PRO A 139 15.69 -4.49 1.49
C PRO A 139 16.76 -3.40 1.69
N SER A 140 16.36 -2.14 1.51
CA SER A 140 17.22 -1.01 1.84
C SER A 140 17.32 -0.84 3.36
N VAL A 141 18.40 -0.24 3.82
CA VAL A 141 18.61 0.10 5.26
C VAL A 141 17.44 0.92 5.80
N VAL A 142 16.99 1.92 5.02
CA VAL A 142 15.80 2.73 5.37
C VAL A 142 14.54 1.88 5.47
N GLY A 143 14.34 0.94 4.53
CA GLY A 143 13.22 0.01 4.57
C GLY A 143 13.23 -0.87 5.83
N ILE A 144 14.40 -1.40 6.21
CA ILE A 144 14.56 -2.22 7.42
C ILE A 144 14.18 -1.43 8.66
N PHE A 145 14.80 -0.26 8.87
CA PHE A 145 14.50 0.57 10.05
C PHE A 145 13.04 1.01 10.10
N THR A 146 12.45 1.39 8.96
CA THR A 146 11.04 1.78 8.90
C THR A 146 10.13 0.61 9.28
N THR A 147 10.41 -0.60 8.77
CA THR A 147 9.62 -1.79 9.09
C THR A 147 9.77 -2.20 10.55
N LEU A 148 10.96 -2.08 11.15
CA LEU A 148 11.17 -2.32 12.58
C LEU A 148 10.36 -1.35 13.44
N ALA A 149 10.38 -0.05 13.10
CA ALA A 149 9.58 0.96 13.78
C ALA A 149 8.06 0.66 13.64
N GLN A 150 7.61 0.25 12.46
CA GLN A 150 6.22 -0.16 12.24
C GLN A 150 5.83 -1.38 13.08
N ILE A 151 6.71 -2.39 13.23
CA ILE A 151 6.45 -3.57 14.06
C ILE A 151 6.20 -3.15 15.51
N ILE A 152 7.05 -2.29 16.06
CA ILE A 152 6.92 -1.78 17.44
C ILE A 152 5.62 -0.99 17.59
N PHE A 153 5.33 -0.10 16.65
CA PHE A 153 4.13 0.73 16.69
C PHE A 153 2.84 -0.10 16.62
N ILE A 154 2.76 -1.06 15.70
CA ILE A 154 1.59 -1.90 15.49
C ILE A 154 1.40 -2.93 16.63
N SER A 155 2.48 -3.41 17.24
CA SER A 155 2.40 -4.35 18.37
C SER A 155 1.81 -3.66 19.61
N LEU A 156 2.31 -2.47 19.96
CA LEU A 156 1.88 -1.70 21.14
C LEU A 156 0.48 -1.09 20.99
N MET A 157 0.09 -0.68 19.78
CA MET A 157 -1.14 0.09 19.61
C MET A 157 -2.41 -0.79 19.56
N PRO A 158 -3.52 -0.40 20.23
CA PRO A 158 -4.81 -1.06 20.07
C PRO A 158 -5.33 -0.99 18.62
N SER A 159 -5.89 -2.08 18.10
CA SER A 159 -6.31 -2.17 16.69
C SER A 159 -7.26 -1.05 16.25
N LYS A 160 -8.14 -0.59 17.16
CA LYS A 160 -9.12 0.49 16.92
C LYS A 160 -8.46 1.86 16.67
N LEU A 161 -7.23 2.07 17.15
CA LEU A 161 -6.51 3.35 17.01
C LEU A 161 -5.59 3.38 15.76
N ILE A 162 -5.34 2.24 15.13
CA ILE A 162 -4.41 2.15 13.98
C ILE A 162 -4.86 3.01 12.81
N TYR A 163 -6.12 2.88 12.40
CA TYR A 163 -6.62 3.64 11.27
C TYR A 163 -6.81 5.15 11.55
N PRO A 164 -7.37 5.58 12.70
CA PRO A 164 -7.44 7.00 13.04
C PRO A 164 -6.06 7.69 13.03
N VAL A 165 -5.05 7.06 13.63
CA VAL A 165 -3.68 7.60 13.64
C VAL A 165 -3.08 7.60 12.24
N TYR A 166 -3.24 6.52 11.47
CA TYR A 166 -2.81 6.46 10.07
C TYR A 166 -3.43 7.59 9.24
N SER A 167 -4.73 7.83 9.39
CA SER A 167 -5.46 8.88 8.65
C SER A 167 -4.97 10.27 9.00
N TYR A 168 -4.72 10.52 10.29
CA TYR A 168 -4.17 11.78 10.78
C TYR A 168 -2.77 12.03 10.23
N ILE A 169 -1.86 11.04 10.32
CA ILE A 169 -0.49 11.15 9.78
C ILE A 169 -0.49 11.41 8.28
N ARG A 170 -1.46 10.85 7.55
CA ARG A 170 -1.56 10.98 6.09
C ARG A 170 -2.37 12.20 5.64
N GLY A 171 -2.80 13.07 6.57
CA GLY A 171 -3.58 14.26 6.24
C GLY A 171 -4.89 13.96 5.52
N MET A 172 -5.45 12.76 5.70
CA MET A 172 -6.74 12.41 5.11
C MET A 172 -7.83 13.14 5.90
N LYS A 173 -8.77 13.82 5.22
CA LYS A 173 -9.94 14.42 5.89
C LYS A 173 -10.64 13.32 6.71
N LYS A 174 -11.04 13.66 7.95
CA LYS A 174 -11.79 12.75 8.82
C LYS A 174 -12.99 12.22 8.04
N ILE A 175 -12.96 10.93 7.71
CA ILE A 175 -14.20 10.19 7.50
C ILE A 175 -14.86 10.17 8.87
N ASP A 176 -16.14 10.51 8.95
CA ASP A 176 -16.91 10.48 10.20
C ASP A 176 -16.99 9.04 10.72
N PHE A 177 -15.98 8.66 11.50
CA PHE A 177 -16.05 7.43 12.26
C PHE A 177 -16.95 7.68 13.46
N ASN A 178 -17.94 6.81 13.65
CA ASN A 178 -18.54 6.57 14.96
C ASN A 178 -17.45 6.02 15.89
N LEU A 179 -16.56 6.89 16.35
CA LEU A 179 -15.65 6.60 17.45
C LEU A 179 -16.52 6.35 18.68
N PRO A 180 -16.35 5.23 19.40
CA PRO A 180 -16.99 5.10 20.69
C PRO A 180 -16.53 6.28 21.56
N LYS A 181 -17.47 7.08 22.04
CA LYS A 181 -17.21 8.15 23.00
C LYS A 181 -16.47 7.53 24.18
N PHE A 182 -15.20 7.88 24.35
CA PHE A 182 -14.47 7.54 25.56
C PHE A 182 -15.04 8.41 26.69
N ASN A 183 -15.99 7.88 27.45
CA ASN A 183 -16.39 8.46 28.73
C ASN A 183 -15.27 8.19 29.74
N PHE A 184 -14.23 9.03 29.74
CA PHE A 184 -13.34 9.16 30.88
C PHE A 184 -13.99 10.12 31.88
N ILE A 185 -14.83 9.58 32.77
CA ILE A 185 -15.12 10.22 34.06
C ILE A 185 -14.75 9.18 35.13
N PRO A 186 -13.60 9.30 35.80
CA PRO A 186 -13.45 8.68 37.09
C PRO A 186 -14.38 9.42 38.05
N SER A 187 -15.41 8.76 38.55
CA SER A 187 -16.20 9.29 39.65
C SER A 187 -15.29 9.38 40.89
N LEU A 188 -14.75 10.57 41.16
CA LEU A 188 -14.26 10.92 42.49
C LEU A 188 -15.48 11.01 43.41
N ALA A 189 -15.83 9.88 44.01
CA ALA A 189 -16.67 9.86 45.20
C ALA A 189 -15.83 10.41 46.36
N LEU A 190 -15.93 11.73 46.58
CA LEU A 190 -15.59 12.35 47.85
C LEU A 190 -16.77 12.11 48.80
N THR A 191 -16.71 11.03 49.57
CA THR A 191 -17.49 10.92 50.81
C THR A 191 -16.72 11.58 51.94
N LYS A 192 -17.39 12.57 52.56
CA LYS A 192 -17.03 13.18 53.84
C LYS A 192 -17.02 12.16 54.97
#